data_AF-A0A853LPE3-F1
#
_entry.id   AF-A0A853LPE3-F1
#
_cell.length_a   1.000
_cell.length_b   1.000
_cell.length_c   1.000
_cell.angle_alpha   90.00
_cell.angle_beta   90.00
_cell.angle_gamma   90.00
#
_symmetry.space_group_name_H-M   'P 1'
#
loop_
_entity.id
_entity.type
_entity.pdbx_description
1 polymer ?
#
loop_
_entity_poly.entity_id
_entity_poly.type
_entity_poly.pdbx_seq_one_letter_code
_entity_poly.pdbx_strand_id
1 'polypeptide(L)'
;MRWIIDGMNVIGSRPDGWWRDRNGAMVALVDSLDRWAAGRAEAVTVVFERPPRDAIASAVVEVAYAPRAAADSADDEIVRRVRADAHPSDIRVVTSDKGLSGRVAALGASVQPAAGFRDVIDGRGGA
;
A
#
# COMPACT_ATOMS: atom_id res chain seq x y z
N MET A 1 -0.45 -8.08 13.58
CA MET A 1 0.25 -7.14 12.68
C MET A 1 -0.67 -6.84 11.50
N ARG A 2 -0.84 -5.58 11.12
CA ARG A 2 -1.66 -5.08 10.00
C ARG A 2 -0.75 -4.37 9.00
N TRP A 3 -1.05 -4.48 7.71
CA TRP A 3 -0.28 -3.85 6.65
C TRP A 3 -1.09 -2.75 6.00
N ILE A 4 -0.52 -1.55 5.90
CA ILE A 4 -1.09 -0.45 5.12
C ILE A 4 -0.08 -0.09 4.03
N ILE A 5 -0.50 -0.23 2.78
CA ILE A 5 0.39 -0.14 1.63
C ILE A 5 0.06 1.12 0.85
N ASP A 6 1.07 1.97 0.64
CA ASP A 6 0.99 3.06 -0.30
C ASP A 6 1.09 2.50 -1.73
N GLY A 7 -0.06 2.37 -2.39
CA GLY A 7 -0.14 1.71 -3.68
C GLY A 7 0.64 2.43 -4.77
N MET A 8 0.64 3.77 -4.76
CA MET A 8 1.32 4.55 -5.79
C MET A 8 2.84 4.54 -5.59
N ASN A 9 3.30 4.53 -4.35
CA ASN A 9 4.73 4.42 -4.06
C ASN A 9 5.27 3.02 -4.39
N VAL A 10 4.50 1.96 -4.14
CA VAL A 10 4.90 0.58 -4.53
C VAL A 10 4.90 0.39 -6.03
N ILE A 11 3.90 0.89 -6.75
CA ILE A 11 3.90 0.87 -8.22
C ILE A 11 5.08 1.70 -8.75
N GLY A 12 5.31 2.88 -8.17
CA GLY A 12 6.39 3.80 -8.53
C GLY A 12 7.79 3.31 -8.18
N SER A 13 7.94 2.24 -7.39
CA SER A 13 9.25 1.76 -6.96
C SER A 13 10.06 1.11 -8.08
N ARG A 14 9.45 0.84 -9.25
CA ARG A 14 10.13 0.29 -10.42
C ARG A 14 9.79 1.06 -11.70
N PRO A 15 10.74 1.16 -12.64
CA PRO A 15 10.52 1.76 -13.95
C PRO A 15 9.86 0.74 -14.91
N ASP A 16 8.73 0.14 -14.52
CA ASP A 16 8.00 -0.84 -15.32
C ASP A 16 7.01 -0.22 -16.32
N GLY A 17 6.99 1.11 -16.43
CA GLY A 17 6.14 1.83 -17.37
C GLY A 17 4.71 2.06 -16.89
N TRP A 18 4.42 1.90 -15.59
CA TRP A 18 3.07 2.08 -15.02
C TRP A 18 2.41 3.43 -15.33
N TRP A 19 3.19 4.49 -15.60
CA TRP A 19 2.65 5.79 -16.00
C TRP A 19 1.88 5.74 -17.33
N ARG A 20 2.15 4.72 -18.17
CA ARG A 20 1.46 4.50 -19.44
C ARG A 20 0.10 3.83 -19.25
N ASP A 21 -0.01 2.95 -18.26
CA ASP A 21 -1.25 2.28 -17.89
C ASP A 21 -1.39 2.19 -16.36
N ARG A 22 -1.85 3.30 -15.77
CA ARG A 22 -2.03 3.40 -14.32
C ARG A 22 -3.10 2.44 -13.80
N ASN A 23 -4.14 2.18 -14.59
CA ASN A 23 -5.23 1.30 -14.19
C ASN A 23 -4.76 -0.15 -14.15
N GLY A 24 -4.10 -0.61 -15.21
CA GLY A 24 -3.50 -1.94 -15.25
C GLY A 24 -2.46 -2.16 -14.16
N ALA A 25 -1.65 -1.13 -13.83
CA ALA A 25 -0.70 -1.22 -12.73
C ALA A 25 -1.37 -1.35 -11.35
N MET A 26 -2.49 -0.66 -11.12
CA MET A 26 -3.27 -0.81 -9.88
C MET A 26 -3.87 -2.21 -9.76
N VAL A 27 -4.48 -2.72 -10.83
CA VAL A 27 -5.03 -4.10 -10.88
C VAL A 27 -3.93 -5.12 -10.61
N ALA A 28 -2.81 -5.03 -11.33
CA ALA A 28 -1.69 -5.95 -11.17
C ALA A 28 -1.05 -5.89 -9.78
N LEU A 29 -0.99 -4.71 -9.15
CA LEU A 29 -0.55 -4.59 -7.77
C LEU A 29 -1.50 -5.35 -6.84
N VAL A 30 -2.81 -5.11 -6.94
CA VAL A 30 -3.79 -5.77 -6.08
C VAL A 30 -3.78 -7.29 -6.27
N ASP A 31 -3.65 -7.78 -7.50
CA ASP A 31 -3.52 -9.22 -7.77
C ASP A 31 -2.25 -9.83 -7.13
N SER A 32 -1.12 -9.12 -7.16
CA SER A 32 0.10 -9.56 -6.46
C SER A 32 -0.08 -9.55 -4.94
N LEU A 33 -0.77 -8.53 -4.41
CA LEU A 33 -1.07 -8.45 -2.98
C LEU A 33 -2.01 -9.56 -2.53
N ASP A 34 -3.05 -9.86 -3.30
CA ASP A 34 -3.99 -10.94 -3.02
C ASP A 34 -3.28 -12.29 -2.95
N ARG A 35 -2.39 -12.58 -3.91
CA ARG A 35 -1.60 -13.80 -3.90
C ARG A 35 -0.63 -13.86 -2.73
N TRP A 36 -0.01 -12.74 -2.37
CA TRP A 36 0.91 -12.66 -1.24
C TRP A 36 0.21 -12.75 0.12
N ALA A 37 -1.00 -12.20 0.22
CA ALA A 37 -1.86 -12.21 1.40
C ALA A 37 -2.66 -13.52 1.54
N ALA A 38 -2.78 -14.31 0.48
CA ALA A 38 -3.45 -15.60 0.52
C ALA A 38 -2.83 -16.52 1.60
N GLY A 39 -3.65 -16.96 2.55
CA GLY A 39 -3.22 -17.83 3.65
C GLY A 39 -2.49 -17.11 4.80
N ARG A 40 -2.37 -15.78 4.74
CA ARG A 40 -1.86 -14.95 5.85
C ARG A 40 -2.99 -14.59 6.81
N ALA A 41 -2.65 -14.45 8.09
CA ALA A 41 -3.59 -14.00 9.11
C ALA A 41 -3.59 -12.46 9.28
N GLU A 42 -2.59 -11.80 8.73
CA GLU A 42 -2.45 -10.34 8.78
C GLU A 42 -3.43 -9.65 7.83
N ALA A 43 -4.15 -8.64 8.34
CA ALA A 43 -4.97 -7.79 7.49
C ALA A 43 -4.09 -6.91 6.60
N VAL A 44 -4.43 -6.82 5.32
CA VAL A 44 -3.70 -6.04 4.32
C VAL A 44 -4.65 -5.03 3.69
N THR A 45 -4.28 -3.76 3.78
CA THR A 45 -4.98 -2.65 3.13
C THR A 45 -4.02 -1.98 2.15
N VAL A 46 -4.45 -1.76 0.91
CA VAL A 46 -3.75 -0.90 -0.04
C VAL A 46 -4.53 0.40 -0.21
N VAL A 47 -3.83 1.52 -0.13
CA VAL A 47 -4.42 2.87 -0.24
C VAL A 47 -3.98 3.50 -1.56
N PHE A 48 -4.97 4.02 -2.29
CA PHE A 48 -4.73 4.80 -3.51
C PHE A 48 -5.33 6.22 -3.39
N GLU A 49 -4.77 7.18 -4.12
CA GLU A 49 -5.23 8.58 -4.13
C GLU A 49 -6.66 8.72 -4.69
N ARG A 50 -7.05 7.80 -5.59
CA ARG A 50 -8.34 7.79 -6.28
C ARG A 50 -8.76 6.37 -6.64
N PRO A 51 -10.07 6.14 -6.80
CA PRO A 51 -10.56 4.88 -7.34
C PRO A 51 -10.05 4.67 -8.79
N PRO A 52 -9.75 3.42 -9.15
CA PRO A 52 -9.50 3.01 -10.54
C PRO A 52 -10.74 3.25 -11.40
N ARG A 53 -10.57 3.23 -12.73
CA ARG A 53 -11.72 3.33 -13.65
C ARG A 53 -12.61 2.10 -13.55
N ASP A 54 -11.99 0.94 -13.40
CA ASP A 54 -12.66 -0.34 -13.26
C ASP A 54 -12.54 -0.83 -11.83
N ALA A 55 -13.62 -1.39 -11.28
CA ALA A 55 -13.59 -1.93 -9.93
C ALA A 55 -12.53 -3.03 -9.83
N ILE A 56 -11.61 -2.89 -8.89
CA ILE A 56 -10.64 -3.95 -8.58
C ILE A 56 -11.31 -4.90 -7.61
N ALA A 57 -11.52 -6.14 -8.04
CA ALA A 57 -11.95 -7.21 -7.15
C ALA A 57 -10.74 -7.72 -6.37
N SER A 58 -10.89 -7.83 -5.07
CA SER A 58 -9.92 -8.49 -4.20
C SER A 58 -10.65 -9.43 -3.25
N ALA A 59 -10.06 -10.60 -3.00
CA ALA A 59 -10.61 -11.60 -2.09
C ALA A 59 -10.14 -11.43 -0.64
N VAL A 60 -8.93 -10.87 -0.44
CA VAL A 60 -8.25 -10.85 0.88
C VAL A 60 -7.65 -9.49 1.24
N VAL A 61 -7.46 -8.59 0.27
CA VAL A 61 -6.90 -7.24 0.46
C VAL A 61 -8.02 -6.20 0.46
N GLU A 62 -8.02 -5.32 1.46
CA GLU A 62 -8.88 -4.14 1.43
C GLU A 62 -8.29 -3.10 0.47
N VAL A 63 -9.03 -2.73 -0.56
CA VAL A 63 -8.67 -1.61 -1.43
C VAL A 63 -9.36 -0.33 -0.93
N ALA A 64 -8.55 0.59 -0.42
CA ALA A 64 -8.97 1.85 0.15
C ALA A 64 -8.60 3.04 -0.74
N TYR A 65 -9.39 4.11 -0.64
CA TYR A 65 -9.20 5.33 -1.40
C TYR A 65 -9.26 6.56 -0.50
N ALA A 66 -8.47 7.57 -0.84
CA ALA A 66 -8.61 8.87 -0.20
C ALA A 66 -10.00 9.47 -0.50
N PRO A 67 -10.66 10.12 0.48
CA PRO A 67 -12.01 10.67 0.31
C PRO A 67 -12.08 11.81 -0.71
N ARG A 68 -10.95 12.50 -0.96
CA ARG A 68 -10.81 13.49 -2.03
C ARG A 68 -9.48 13.27 -2.74
N ALA A 69 -9.51 13.21 -4.07
CA ALA A 69 -8.31 13.12 -4.88
C ALA A 69 -7.56 14.46 -4.86
N ALA A 70 -6.37 14.47 -4.30
CA ALA A 70 -5.43 15.58 -4.30
C ALA A 70 -4.00 15.01 -4.32
N ALA A 71 -2.99 15.85 -4.55
CA ALA A 71 -1.62 15.45 -4.25
C ALA A 71 -1.53 15.03 -2.77
N ASP A 72 -0.80 13.95 -2.50
CA ASP A 72 -0.57 13.41 -1.16
C ASP A 72 -1.83 12.93 -0.42
N SER A 73 -2.98 12.80 -1.11
CA SER A 73 -4.22 12.40 -0.46
C SER A 73 -4.21 10.96 0.06
N ALA A 74 -3.44 10.08 -0.59
CA ALA A 74 -3.20 8.73 -0.10
C ALA A 74 -2.41 8.74 1.21
N ASP A 75 -1.36 9.56 1.30
CA ASP A 75 -0.56 9.73 2.52
C ASP A 75 -1.41 10.19 3.70
N ASP A 76 -2.26 11.20 3.48
CA ASP A 76 -3.13 11.73 4.52
C ASP A 76 -4.15 10.69 5.00
N GLU A 77 -4.68 9.87 4.08
CA GLU A 77 -5.57 8.76 4.42
C GLU A 77 -4.83 7.66 5.21
N ILE A 78 -3.59 7.33 4.83
CA ILE A 78 -2.74 6.38 5.57
C ILE A 78 -2.49 6.91 6.99
N VAL A 79 -2.06 8.16 7.13
CA VAL A 79 -1.81 8.80 8.43
C VAL A 79 -3.09 8.83 9.27
N ARG A 80 -4.24 9.13 8.66
CA ARG A 80 -5.54 9.11 9.35
C ARG A 80 -5.88 7.71 9.87
N ARG A 81 -5.68 6.66 9.06
CA ARG A 81 -5.92 5.27 9.46
C ARG A 81 -5.00 4.84 10.60
N VAL A 82 -3.70 5.12 10.50
CA VAL A 82 -2.74 4.83 11.57
C VAL A 82 -3.12 5.55 12.86
N ARG A 83 -3.51 6.82 12.78
CA ARG A 83 -3.89 7.63 13.95
C ARG A 83 -5.18 7.17 14.61
N ALA A 84 -6.14 6.66 13.84
CA ALA A 84 -7.42 6.19 14.33
C ALA A 84 -7.36 4.78 14.96
N ASP A 85 -6.25 4.07 14.76
CA ASP A 85 -6.06 2.72 15.28
C ASP A 85 -5.66 2.73 16.77
N ALA A 86 -6.23 1.80 17.55
CA ALA A 86 -5.94 1.68 18.97
C ALA A 86 -4.53 1.13 19.28
N HIS A 87 -3.91 0.44 18.31
CA HIS A 87 -2.59 -0.17 18.41
C HIS A 87 -1.73 0.15 17.18
N PRO A 88 -1.28 1.41 17.00
CA PRO A 88 -0.45 1.79 15.85
C PRO A 88 0.86 1.00 15.74
N SER A 89 1.40 0.52 16.86
CA SER A 89 2.60 -0.34 16.91
C SER A 89 2.44 -1.67 16.17
N ASP A 90 1.20 -2.13 15.98
CA ASP A 90 0.90 -3.34 15.21
C ASP A 90 0.76 -3.05 13.72
N ILE A 91 0.94 -1.81 13.28
CA ILE A 91 0.83 -1.40 11.89
C ILE A 91 2.22 -1.35 11.25
N ARG A 92 2.30 -1.95 10.06
CA ARG A 92 3.41 -1.84 9.12
C ARG A 92 2.97 -1.04 7.91
N VAL A 93 3.53 0.15 7.73
CA VAL A 93 3.28 0.99 6.56
C VAL A 93 4.33 0.71 5.50
N VAL A 94 3.90 0.37 4.29
CA VAL A 94 4.80 0.19 3.15
C VAL A 94 4.86 1.48 2.35
N THR A 95 5.99 2.16 2.41
CA THR A 95 6.27 3.36 1.60
C THR A 95 7.78 3.62 1.58
N SER A 96 8.25 4.30 0.55
CA SER A 96 9.61 4.87 0.46
C SER A 96 9.59 6.39 0.59
N ASP A 97 8.41 7.02 0.73
CA ASP A 97 8.31 8.45 0.94
C ASP A 97 8.78 8.81 2.36
N LYS A 98 9.76 9.71 2.46
CA LYS A 98 10.36 10.10 3.74
C LYS A 98 9.41 10.91 4.61
N GLY A 99 8.55 11.74 4.00
CA GLY A 99 7.58 12.56 4.71
C GLY A 99 6.48 11.71 5.33
N LEU A 100 5.91 10.77 4.58
CA LEU A 100 4.95 9.79 5.10
C LEU A 100 5.60 8.90 6.16
N SER A 101 6.80 8.38 5.88
CA SER A 101 7.55 7.52 6.83
C SER A 101 7.72 8.19 8.19
N GLY A 102 8.13 9.47 8.21
CA GLY A 102 8.29 10.23 9.45
C GLY A 102 6.96 10.43 10.18
N ARG A 103 5.88 10.75 9.46
CA ARG A 103 4.55 10.96 10.04
C ARG A 103 4.00 9.69 10.70
N VAL A 104 4.08 8.53 10.03
CA VAL A 104 3.55 7.27 10.58
C VAL A 104 4.43 6.70 11.68
N ALA A 105 5.76 6.86 11.58
CA ALA A 105 6.67 6.47 12.65
C ALA A 105 6.46 7.29 13.93
N ALA A 106 6.17 8.59 13.80
CA ALA A 106 5.82 9.45 14.93
C ALA A 106 4.52 9.03 15.63
N LEU A 107 3.62 8.31 14.92
CA LEU A 107 2.40 7.73 15.49
C LEU A 107 2.63 6.33 16.09
N GLY A 108 3.84 5.78 16.00
CA GLY A 108 4.22 4.48 16.54
C GLY A 108 4.16 3.33 15.54
N ALA A 109 3.80 3.58 14.28
CA ALA A 109 3.80 2.54 13.25
C ALA A 109 5.21 2.22 12.76
N SER A 110 5.42 0.99 12.31
CA SER A 110 6.66 0.57 11.66
C SER A 110 6.61 0.84 10.15
N VAL A 111 7.76 1.13 9.53
CA VAL A 111 7.85 1.42 8.09
C VAL A 111 8.65 0.33 7.38
N GLN A 112 8.18 -0.06 6.20
CA GLN A 112 8.90 -0.93 5.28
C GLN A 112 9.08 -0.26 3.91
N PRO A 113 10.31 -0.25 3.35
CA PRO A 113 10.55 0.32 2.03
C PRO A 113 9.75 -0.38 0.92
N ALA A 114 9.17 0.41 0.03
CA ALA A 114 8.32 -0.08 -1.05
C ALA A 114 9.06 -0.98 -2.05
N ALA A 115 10.30 -0.66 -2.40
CA ALA A 115 11.09 -1.46 -3.33
C ALA A 115 11.33 -2.90 -2.81
N GLY A 116 11.78 -3.04 -1.57
CA GLY A 116 11.98 -4.36 -0.97
C GLY A 116 10.68 -5.13 -0.78
N PHE A 117 9.58 -4.43 -0.47
CA PHE A 117 8.27 -5.07 -0.42
C PHE A 117 7.78 -5.53 -1.81
N ARG A 118 8.04 -4.75 -2.86
CA ARG A 118 7.73 -5.11 -4.24
C ARG A 118 8.42 -6.40 -4.67
N ASP A 119 9.67 -6.61 -4.25
CA ASP A 119 10.38 -7.88 -4.50
C ASP A 119 9.71 -9.08 -3.81
N VAL A 120 9.22 -8.89 -2.58
CA VAL A 120 8.54 -9.93 -1.80
C VAL A 120 7.22 -10.34 -2.45
N ILE A 121 6.36 -9.38 -2.81
CA ILE A 121 5.03 -9.68 -3.36
C ILE A 121 5.08 -10.22 -4.80
N ASP A 122 6.16 -9.94 -5.53
CA ASP A 122 6.39 -10.50 -6.86
C ASP A 122 7.07 -11.87 -6.81
N GLY A 123 7.32 -12.42 -5.61
CA GLY A 123 7.96 -13.73 -5.43
C GLY A 123 9.44 -13.76 -5.84
N ARG A 124 10.10 -12.60 -5.91
CA ARG A 124 11.54 -12.49 -6.24
C ARG A 124 12.43 -12.48 -4.99
N GLY A 125 11.83 -12.40 -3.80
CA GLY A 125 12.50 -12.60 -2.52
C GLY A 125 12.43 -14.06 -2.09
N GLY A 126 13.39 -14.88 -2.51
CA GLY A 126 13.62 -16.23 -1.96
C GLY A 126 13.97 -17.30 -3.00
N ALA A 127 15.26 -17.40 -3.30
CA ALA A 127 15.95 -18.69 -3.45
C ALA A 127 16.78 -18.91 -2.18
#